data_AF-A0A5M4D9C1-F1
#
_entry.id   AF-A0A5M4D9C1-F1
#
_cell.length_a   1.000
_cell.length_b   1.000
_cell.length_c   1.000
_cell.angle_alpha   90.00
_cell.angle_beta   90.00
_cell.angle_gamma   90.00
#
_symmetry.space_group_name_H-M   'P 1'
#
loop_
_entity.id
_entity.type
_entity.pdbx_description
1 polymer ?
#
loop_
_entity_poly.entity_id
_entity_poly.type
_entity_poly.pdbx_seq_one_letter_code
_entity_poly.pdbx_strand_id
1 'polypeptide(L)'
;MLLPYRCKNPPETFPLATYLLIAINIAVYAVTSDGFVQVKESVVDTYGLSYQHMSARNWAASLFLHGDPMHLLGNCWFLHIFGASVEGRLKTPKFLVLYFFAGLTGDFLHMAIFGPSFPDIPTIGASGAIMGVMGAAIYMFPHAEVLVFYGYGFYWGTTSWALLWVGIMYVAFDVVGVICCGPYSGVANLAHLGGVGGGLLFALIARVKRDTETQSQARSVLADSHDLGILNKYELRSLADTAPDDPLVALHWFRAEERAGFGFSAQCLDGFRRNLRKMIETLPVESVGQALVSYEAAGYQMPIRDGLQIALKLEGSAAPNLAATLYDLLLKRQDLDKESAATALLRRGIVSETKLGLYEIAVAHYEQVVRVDSMSPLAEQARHRIASLKRIGRA
;
A
#
# COMPACT_ATOMS: atom_id res chain seq x y z
N MET A 1 14.93 -0.36 28.03
CA MET A 1 14.73 0.34 26.74
C MET A 1 13.61 -0.35 25.99
N LEU A 2 12.62 0.39 25.52
CA LEU A 2 11.57 -0.06 24.61
C LEU A 2 11.60 0.91 23.42
N LEU A 3 11.95 0.41 22.23
CA LEU A 3 12.19 1.25 21.05
C LEU A 3 11.50 0.63 19.83
N PRO A 4 10.43 1.24 19.31
CA PRO A 4 9.85 0.87 18.02
C PRO A 4 10.90 0.95 16.93
N TYR A 5 10.93 -0.03 16.03
CA TYR A 5 11.82 -0.02 14.87
C TYR A 5 11.11 -0.24 13.54
N ARG A 6 9.88 -0.73 13.58
CA ARG A 6 9.08 -0.94 12.36
C ARG A 6 7.60 -0.95 12.70
N CYS A 7 6.79 -0.26 11.89
CA CYS A 7 5.34 -0.42 11.88
C CYS A 7 4.95 -1.27 10.67
N LYS A 8 4.31 -2.41 10.88
CA LYS A 8 3.82 -3.28 9.81
C LYS A 8 2.51 -2.75 9.24
N ASN A 9 2.60 -1.57 8.66
CA ASN A 9 1.51 -0.89 7.98
C ASN A 9 2.08 -0.10 6.79
N PRO A 10 2.29 -0.75 5.64
CA PRO A 10 2.94 -0.12 4.50
C PRO A 10 2.12 1.10 4.04
N PRO A 11 2.80 2.18 3.61
CA PRO A 11 2.13 3.40 3.20
C PRO A 11 1.33 3.19 1.90
N GLU A 12 0.13 3.76 1.83
CA GLU A 12 -0.75 3.62 0.65
C GLU A 12 -0.27 4.42 -0.57
N THR A 13 0.56 5.43 -0.35
CA THR A 13 1.22 6.24 -1.39
C THR A 13 2.62 6.62 -0.91
N PHE A 14 3.50 7.01 -1.84
CA PHE A 14 4.84 7.47 -1.48
C PHE A 14 4.78 8.63 -0.46
N PRO A 15 5.42 8.50 0.72
CA PRO A 15 5.30 9.47 1.81
C PRO A 15 6.31 10.63 1.63
N LEU A 16 6.00 11.51 0.67
CA LEU A 16 6.87 12.60 0.27
C LEU A 16 7.14 13.58 1.43
N ALA A 17 6.12 14.05 2.13
CA ALA A 17 6.26 15.01 3.22
C ALA A 17 7.06 14.44 4.39
N THR A 18 6.87 13.17 4.73
CA THR A 18 7.62 12.48 5.79
C THR A 18 9.12 12.57 5.52
N TYR A 19 9.56 12.22 4.31
CA TYR A 19 10.98 12.27 3.96
C TYR A 19 11.49 13.69 3.75
N LEU A 20 10.67 14.61 3.24
CA LEU A 20 11.04 16.02 3.15
C LEU A 20 11.25 16.65 4.53
N LEU A 21 10.37 16.38 5.50
CA LEU A 21 10.51 16.88 6.87
C LEU A 21 11.76 16.31 7.55
N ILE A 22 12.07 15.03 7.34
CA ILE A 22 13.33 14.42 7.82
C ILE A 22 14.53 15.16 7.21
N ALA A 23 14.54 15.36 5.88
CA ALA A 23 15.63 16.06 5.20
C ALA A 23 15.78 17.51 5.68
N ILE A 24 14.67 18.22 5.89
CA ILE A 24 14.65 19.58 6.43
C ILE A 24 15.22 19.60 7.85
N ASN A 25 14.80 18.70 8.74
CA ASN A 25 15.31 18.63 10.11
C ASN A 25 16.84 18.40 10.14
N ILE A 26 17.34 17.49 9.30
CA ILE A 26 18.78 17.23 9.16
C ILE A 26 19.51 18.48 8.66
N ALA A 27 18.99 19.14 7.63
CA ALA A 27 19.60 20.34 7.06
C ALA A 27 19.61 21.52 8.06
N VAL A 28 18.51 21.73 8.78
CA VAL A 28 18.41 22.75 9.82
C VAL A 28 19.43 22.49 10.91
N TYR A 29 19.48 21.27 11.46
CA TYR A 29 20.44 20.93 12.50
C TYR A 29 21.89 21.08 12.04
N ALA A 30 22.21 20.73 10.79
CA ALA A 30 23.55 20.92 10.23
C ALA A 30 24.01 22.39 10.20
N VAL A 31 23.07 23.33 10.04
CA VAL A 31 23.38 24.78 10.01
C VAL A 31 23.36 25.40 11.41
N THR A 32 22.49 24.91 12.29
CA THR A 32 22.28 25.49 13.64
C THR A 32 23.18 24.92 14.71
N SER A 33 23.81 23.77 14.48
CA SER A 33 24.75 23.14 15.40
C SER A 33 26.20 23.62 15.22
N ASP A 34 27.00 23.42 16.26
CA ASP A 34 28.45 23.52 16.21
C ASP A 34 29.06 22.15 15.86
N GLY A 35 29.54 22.01 14.63
CA GLY A 35 30.16 20.76 14.16
C GLY A 35 29.27 19.51 14.26
N PHE A 36 27.93 19.66 14.23
CA PHE A 36 26.98 18.57 14.45
C PHE A 36 26.97 17.99 15.87
N VAL A 37 27.59 18.65 16.86
CA VAL A 37 27.70 18.11 18.24
C VAL A 37 26.56 18.60 19.13
N GLN A 38 26.33 19.90 19.14
CA GLN A 38 25.27 20.55 19.93
C GLN A 38 24.73 21.75 19.16
N VAL A 39 23.47 22.10 19.37
CA VAL A 39 22.90 23.36 18.88
C VAL A 39 23.59 24.56 19.50
N LYS A 40 23.82 25.62 18.72
CA LYS A 40 24.38 26.87 19.22
C LYS A 40 23.38 27.53 20.18
N GLU A 41 23.86 27.93 21.35
CA GLU A 41 23.05 28.63 22.37
C GLU A 41 22.34 29.85 21.79
N SER A 42 23.06 30.68 21.04
CA SER A 42 22.48 31.86 20.36
C SER A 42 21.32 31.54 19.42
N VAL A 43 21.29 30.33 18.84
CA VAL A 43 20.17 29.89 17.99
C VAL A 43 18.97 29.54 18.84
N VAL A 44 19.17 28.83 19.96
CA VAL A 44 18.09 28.48 20.89
C VAL A 44 17.46 29.75 21.48
N ASP A 45 18.28 30.73 21.88
CA ASP A 45 17.78 32.00 22.42
C ASP A 45 16.94 32.78 21.40
N THR A 46 17.33 32.74 20.12
CA THR A 46 16.69 33.52 19.06
C THR A 46 15.41 32.85 18.52
N TYR A 47 15.42 31.52 18.41
CA TYR A 47 14.44 30.75 17.64
C TYR A 47 13.70 29.69 18.46
N GLY A 48 14.19 29.31 19.64
CA GLY A 48 13.46 28.46 20.58
C GLY A 48 12.18 29.13 21.05
N LEU A 49 11.17 28.33 21.38
CA LEU A 49 9.91 28.84 21.89
C LEU A 49 9.97 28.88 23.41
N SER A 50 9.85 30.06 24.01
CA SER A 50 9.77 30.23 25.46
C SER A 50 8.64 31.19 25.80
N TYR A 51 8.29 31.30 27.08
CA TYR A 51 7.21 32.21 27.49
C TYR A 51 7.55 33.68 27.18
N GLN A 52 8.85 34.02 27.20
CA GLN A 52 9.33 35.35 26.84
C GLN A 52 9.41 35.58 25.33
N HIS A 53 9.56 34.53 24.53
CA HIS A 53 9.79 34.60 23.08
C HIS A 53 8.75 33.79 22.31
N MET A 54 7.54 34.35 22.18
CA MET A 54 6.39 33.72 21.51
C MET A 54 6.06 34.31 20.13
N SER A 55 7.03 34.88 19.41
CA SER A 55 6.75 35.40 18.07
C SER A 55 6.34 34.28 17.11
N ALA A 56 5.62 34.59 16.02
CA ALA A 56 5.24 33.59 15.01
C ALA A 56 6.45 32.80 14.47
N ARG A 57 7.64 33.42 14.45
CA ARG A 57 8.89 32.78 14.10
C ARG A 57 9.31 31.71 15.12
N ASN A 58 9.18 31.97 16.42
CA ASN A 58 9.54 31.01 17.47
C ASN A 58 8.63 29.77 17.40
N TRP A 59 7.32 29.96 17.26
CA TRP A 59 6.35 28.87 17.10
C TRP A 59 6.62 27.97 15.89
N ALA A 60 7.12 28.55 14.80
CA ALA A 60 7.42 27.79 13.59
C ALA A 60 8.82 27.16 13.64
N ALA A 61 9.82 27.90 14.10
CA ALA A 61 11.22 27.48 14.08
C ALA A 61 11.53 26.44 15.16
N SER A 62 10.90 26.51 16.34
CA SER A 62 11.07 25.55 17.44
C SER A 62 10.91 24.10 16.96
N LEU A 63 9.93 23.85 16.07
CA LEU A 63 9.60 22.54 15.51
C LEU A 63 10.73 21.90 14.67
N PHE A 64 11.75 22.65 14.27
CA PHE A 64 12.86 22.17 13.44
C PHE A 64 14.22 22.21 14.16
N LEU A 65 14.30 22.83 15.33
CA LEU A 65 15.53 22.86 16.13
C LEU A 65 15.69 21.58 16.93
N HIS A 66 16.92 21.09 17.04
CA HIS A 66 17.26 19.89 17.81
C HIS A 66 18.48 20.19 18.66
N GLY A 67 18.51 19.69 19.89
CA GLY A 67 19.59 19.97 20.84
C GLY A 67 20.90 19.28 20.46
N ASP A 68 20.81 18.00 20.09
CA ASP A 68 21.93 17.11 19.84
C ASP A 68 21.59 16.04 18.77
N PRO A 69 22.57 15.24 18.29
CA PRO A 69 22.33 14.23 17.26
C PRO A 69 21.37 13.12 17.67
N MET A 70 21.33 12.71 18.94
CA MET A 70 20.39 11.69 19.40
C MET A 70 18.97 12.24 19.44
N HIS A 71 18.80 13.51 19.84
CA HIS A 71 17.51 14.19 19.75
C HIS A 71 17.02 14.27 18.29
N LEU A 72 17.89 14.65 17.34
CA LEU A 72 17.54 14.64 15.91
C LEU A 72 17.22 13.24 15.39
N LEU A 73 18.08 12.26 15.70
CA LEU A 73 17.92 10.88 15.24
C LEU A 73 16.62 10.28 15.74
N GLY A 74 16.28 10.46 17.02
CA GLY A 74 15.04 9.98 17.61
C GLY A 74 13.81 10.54 16.89
N ASN A 75 13.78 11.84 16.61
CA ASN A 75 12.68 12.47 15.87
C ASN A 75 12.56 11.93 14.44
N CYS A 76 13.68 11.86 13.70
CA CYS A 76 13.66 11.34 12.33
C CYS A 76 13.23 9.86 12.29
N TRP A 77 13.68 9.07 13.27
CA TRP A 77 13.34 7.65 13.42
C TRP A 77 11.85 7.44 13.67
N PHE A 78 11.26 8.16 14.63
CA PHE A 78 9.83 8.06 14.92
C PHE A 78 8.97 8.58 13.76
N LEU A 79 9.38 9.69 13.14
CA LEU A 79 8.69 10.24 11.97
C LEU A 79 8.73 9.25 10.80
N HIS A 80 9.84 8.55 10.58
CA HIS A 80 9.92 7.49 9.57
C HIS A 80 8.96 6.33 9.87
N ILE A 81 8.94 5.83 11.10
CA ILE A 81 8.15 4.65 11.49
C ILE A 81 6.64 4.93 11.42
N PHE A 82 6.20 6.09 11.90
CA PHE A 82 4.76 6.40 12.04
C PHE A 82 4.23 7.35 10.96
N GLY A 83 5.07 8.26 10.46
CA GLY A 83 4.67 9.29 9.49
C GLY A 83 4.28 8.71 8.15
N ALA A 84 5.02 7.72 7.64
CA ALA A 84 4.79 7.17 6.32
C ALA A 84 3.36 6.62 6.13
N SER A 85 2.88 5.80 7.06
CA SER A 85 1.55 5.21 7.00
C SER A 85 0.44 6.26 7.14
N VAL A 86 0.63 7.23 8.03
CA VAL A 86 -0.32 8.34 8.25
C VAL A 86 -0.39 9.25 7.03
N GLU A 87 0.76 9.59 6.42
CA GLU A 87 0.80 10.35 5.18
C GLU A 87 0.14 9.59 4.03
N GLY A 88 0.37 8.28 3.92
CA GLY A 88 -0.28 7.43 2.92
C GLY A 88 -1.81 7.56 2.95
N ARG A 89 -2.38 7.55 4.16
CA ARG A 89 -3.84 7.66 4.40
C ARG A 89 -4.38 9.06 4.20
N LEU A 90 -3.65 10.09 4.64
CA LEU A 90 -4.09 11.48 4.57
C LEU A 90 -3.79 12.16 3.23
N LYS A 91 -2.80 11.64 2.49
CA LYS A 91 -2.07 12.33 1.42
C LYS A 91 -1.29 13.54 1.94
N THR A 92 -0.26 13.91 1.18
CA THR A 92 0.73 14.92 1.55
C THR A 92 0.14 16.24 2.11
N PRO A 93 -0.87 16.89 1.50
CA PRO A 93 -1.36 18.18 2.01
C PRO A 93 -1.98 18.09 3.40
N LYS A 94 -2.84 17.09 3.63
CA LYS A 94 -3.50 16.92 4.93
C LYS A 94 -2.52 16.43 6.00
N PHE A 95 -1.52 15.65 5.62
CA PHE A 95 -0.44 15.24 6.52
C PHE A 95 0.37 16.44 7.02
N LEU A 96 0.73 17.39 6.14
CA LEU A 96 1.42 18.61 6.56
C LEU A 96 0.56 19.45 7.51
N VAL A 97 -0.74 19.60 7.22
CA VAL A 97 -1.67 20.29 8.14
C VAL A 97 -1.72 19.59 9.49
N LEU A 98 -1.85 18.26 9.52
CA LEU A 98 -1.80 17.48 10.76
C LEU A 98 -0.49 17.72 11.53
N TYR A 99 0.66 17.63 10.86
CA TYR A 99 1.97 17.76 11.48
C TYR A 99 2.13 19.12 12.18
N PHE A 100 1.88 20.21 11.46
CA PHE A 100 1.99 21.55 12.05
C PHE A 100 0.90 21.83 13.09
N PHE A 101 -0.34 21.41 12.83
CA PHE A 101 -1.42 21.57 13.82
C PHE A 101 -1.08 20.87 15.13
N ALA A 102 -0.64 19.61 15.07
CA ALA A 102 -0.25 18.86 16.25
C ALA A 102 0.95 19.49 17.00
N GLY A 103 1.98 19.92 16.27
CA GLY A 103 3.13 20.61 16.86
C GLY A 103 2.70 21.86 17.62
N LEU A 104 1.90 22.72 16.99
CA LEU A 104 1.40 23.95 17.59
C LEU A 104 0.48 23.69 18.79
N THR A 105 -0.39 22.67 18.73
CA THR A 105 -1.21 22.30 19.90
C THR A 105 -0.38 21.76 21.05
N GLY A 106 0.71 21.05 20.75
CA GLY A 106 1.68 20.58 21.74
C GLY A 106 2.38 21.74 22.43
N ASP A 107 3.04 22.58 21.64
CA ASP A 107 3.73 23.77 22.13
C ASP A 107 2.77 24.68 22.92
N PHE A 108 1.51 24.82 22.48
CA PHE A 108 0.50 25.57 23.21
C PHE A 108 0.20 24.97 24.57
N LEU A 109 -0.01 23.65 24.67
CA LEU A 109 -0.27 23.00 25.95
C LEU A 109 0.92 23.17 26.91
N HIS A 110 2.15 23.02 26.41
CA HIS A 110 3.35 23.22 27.20
C HIS A 110 3.44 24.66 27.72
N MET A 111 3.31 25.65 26.83
CA MET A 111 3.42 27.06 27.18
C MET A 111 2.29 27.53 28.10
N ALA A 112 1.08 26.99 27.97
CA ALA A 112 -0.05 27.34 28.81
C ALA A 112 0.12 26.85 30.26
N ILE A 113 0.75 25.69 30.47
CA ILE A 113 0.86 25.04 31.79
C ILE A 113 2.19 25.39 32.48
N PHE A 114 3.32 25.26 31.78
CA PHE A 114 4.65 25.51 32.38
C PHE A 114 5.20 26.90 32.10
N GLY A 115 4.85 27.52 30.97
CA GLY A 115 5.38 28.82 30.57
C GLY A 115 5.32 29.90 31.67
N PRO A 116 4.17 30.14 32.34
CA PRO A 116 4.06 31.19 33.36
C PRO A 116 5.01 31.01 34.55
N SER A 117 5.26 29.76 34.95
CA SER A 117 6.12 29.43 36.10
C SER A 117 7.59 29.28 35.72
N PHE A 118 7.88 29.04 34.44
CA PHE A 118 9.21 28.75 33.92
C PHE A 118 9.47 29.51 32.61
N PRO A 119 9.50 30.85 32.66
CA PRO A 119 9.37 31.66 31.45
C PRO A 119 10.60 31.63 30.53
N ASP A 120 11.76 31.29 31.08
CA ASP A 120 13.05 31.25 30.39
C ASP A 120 13.39 29.88 29.79
N ILE A 121 12.63 28.83 30.08
CA ILE A 121 12.93 27.48 29.59
C ILE A 121 12.40 27.34 28.16
N PRO A 122 13.26 27.20 27.14
CA PRO A 122 12.82 27.07 25.76
C PRO A 122 12.41 25.64 25.43
N THR A 123 11.43 25.49 24.55
CA THR A 123 11.11 24.24 23.85
C THR A 123 11.64 24.27 22.43
N ILE A 124 12.33 23.18 22.06
CA ILE A 124 12.82 22.91 20.72
C ILE A 124 12.57 21.43 20.40
N GLY A 125 12.28 21.12 19.14
CA GLY A 125 12.13 19.76 18.65
C GLY A 125 10.85 19.54 17.86
N ALA A 126 10.96 18.64 16.87
CA ALA A 126 9.81 18.14 16.09
C ALA A 126 8.88 17.22 16.90
N SER A 127 9.25 16.86 18.13
CA SER A 127 8.68 15.72 18.85
C SER A 127 7.20 15.91 19.20
N GLY A 128 6.74 17.12 19.49
CA GLY A 128 5.31 17.40 19.69
C GLY A 128 4.48 17.07 18.44
N ALA A 129 4.94 17.50 17.26
CA ALA A 129 4.29 17.20 15.98
C ALA A 129 4.30 15.69 15.69
N ILE A 130 5.42 15.01 15.91
CA ILE A 130 5.58 13.57 15.70
C ILE A 130 4.69 12.77 16.66
N MET A 131 4.58 13.20 17.91
CA MET A 131 3.68 12.58 18.88
C MET A 131 2.21 12.79 18.48
N GLY A 132 1.87 13.87 17.81
CA GLY A 132 0.55 14.00 17.18
C GLY A 132 0.35 13.16 15.94
N VAL A 133 1.39 12.93 15.13
CA VAL A 133 1.34 11.90 14.07
C VAL A 133 1.06 10.53 14.69
N MET A 134 1.68 10.19 15.82
CA MET A 134 1.36 8.96 16.56
C MET A 134 -0.07 8.98 17.11
N GLY A 135 -0.56 10.10 17.64
CA GLY A 135 -1.96 10.27 18.06
C GLY A 135 -2.95 9.98 16.93
N ALA A 136 -2.71 10.54 15.75
CA ALA A 136 -3.49 10.26 14.56
C ALA A 136 -3.38 8.79 14.13
N ALA A 137 -2.18 8.20 14.22
CA ALA A 137 -1.96 6.78 13.93
C ALA A 137 -2.72 5.85 14.88
N ILE A 138 -2.81 6.18 16.18
CA ILE A 138 -3.59 5.43 17.18
C ILE A 138 -5.08 5.38 16.77
N TYR A 139 -5.60 6.48 16.24
CA TYR A 139 -6.98 6.53 15.75
C TYR A 139 -7.16 5.72 14.46
N MET A 140 -6.26 5.89 13.48
CA MET A 140 -6.39 5.30 12.15
C MET A 140 -6.05 3.80 12.13
N PHE A 141 -5.05 3.37 12.89
CA PHE A 141 -4.41 2.06 12.79
C PHE A 141 -4.16 1.41 14.16
N PRO A 142 -5.17 1.34 15.05
CA PRO A 142 -5.00 0.88 16.43
C PRO A 142 -4.45 -0.55 16.53
N HIS A 143 -4.73 -1.39 15.53
CA HIS A 143 -4.36 -2.80 15.48
C HIS A 143 -3.12 -3.07 14.61
N ALA A 144 -2.49 -2.03 14.05
CA ALA A 144 -1.25 -2.22 13.29
C ALA A 144 -0.16 -2.76 14.21
N GLU A 145 0.59 -3.75 13.72
CA GLU A 145 1.64 -4.40 14.50
C GLU A 145 2.92 -3.55 14.45
N VAL A 146 3.40 -3.13 15.63
CA VAL A 146 4.63 -2.37 15.78
C VAL A 146 5.67 -3.28 16.41
N LEU A 147 6.78 -3.46 15.70
CA LEU A 147 7.92 -4.21 16.21
C LEU A 147 8.75 -3.31 17.12
N VAL A 148 9.03 -3.81 18.32
CA VAL A 148 9.67 -3.08 19.41
C VAL A 148 10.89 -3.86 19.87
N PHE A 149 12.05 -3.20 19.87
CA PHE A 149 13.22 -3.68 20.59
C PHE A 149 13.02 -3.48 22.08
N TYR A 150 13.28 -4.51 22.86
CA TYR A 150 13.36 -4.39 24.31
C TYR A 150 14.74 -4.80 24.81
N GLY A 151 15.23 -4.11 25.83
CA GLY A 151 16.56 -4.34 26.39
C GLY A 151 16.67 -3.88 27.84
N TYR A 152 17.20 -4.75 28.71
CA TYR A 152 17.63 -4.40 30.06
C TYR A 152 18.86 -5.23 30.46
N GLY A 153 19.99 -4.58 30.74
CA GLY A 153 21.26 -5.25 31.05
C GLY A 153 21.75 -6.13 29.90
N PHE A 154 21.87 -7.44 30.13
CA PHE A 154 22.25 -8.44 29.12
C PHE A 154 21.05 -9.10 28.42
N TYR A 155 19.82 -8.73 28.78
CA TYR A 155 18.61 -9.28 28.17
C TYR A 155 18.11 -8.37 27.06
N TRP A 156 18.20 -8.84 25.82
CA TRP A 156 17.79 -8.11 24.64
C TRP A 156 16.90 -8.99 23.78
N GLY A 157 15.90 -8.39 23.14
CA GLY A 157 15.02 -9.10 22.24
C GLY A 157 14.11 -8.18 21.46
N THR A 158 13.26 -8.79 20.64
CA THR A 158 12.22 -8.11 19.88
C THR A 158 10.86 -8.66 20.27
N THR A 159 9.87 -7.79 20.29
CA THR A 159 8.46 -8.15 20.45
C THR A 159 7.61 -7.34 19.47
N SER A 160 6.34 -7.69 19.35
CA SER A 160 5.39 -7.05 18.44
C SER A 160 4.13 -6.70 19.21
N TRP A 161 3.80 -5.41 19.30
CA TRP A 161 2.61 -4.93 20.01
C TRP A 161 1.69 -4.19 19.05
N ALA A 162 0.39 -4.17 19.35
CA ALA A 162 -0.52 -3.30 18.61
C ALA A 162 -0.14 -1.82 18.83
N LEU A 163 -0.26 -1.01 17.77
CA LEU A 163 0.11 0.40 17.77
C LEU A 163 -0.59 1.18 18.88
N LEU A 164 -1.85 0.84 19.18
CA LEU A 164 -2.57 1.41 20.33
C LEU A 164 -1.80 1.26 21.64
N TRP A 165 -1.25 0.07 21.93
CA TRP A 165 -0.53 -0.20 23.17
C TRP A 165 0.84 0.47 23.20
N VAL A 166 1.54 0.53 22.07
CA VAL A 166 2.77 1.32 21.96
C VAL A 166 2.48 2.80 22.21
N GLY A 167 1.42 3.34 21.63
CA GLY A 167 0.99 4.72 21.84
C GLY A 167 0.66 5.03 23.30
N ILE A 168 -0.14 4.17 23.95
CA ILE A 168 -0.47 4.29 25.38
C ILE A 168 0.79 4.27 26.26
N MET A 169 1.76 3.41 25.94
CA MET A 169 3.02 3.33 26.68
C MET A 169 3.80 4.65 26.61
N TYR A 170 3.94 5.26 25.43
CA TYR A 170 4.65 6.54 25.30
C TYR A 170 3.90 7.69 26.00
N VAL A 171 2.57 7.73 25.90
CA VAL A 171 1.75 8.67 26.67
C VAL A 171 1.96 8.49 28.17
N ALA A 172 2.04 7.25 28.66
CA ALA A 172 2.31 6.97 30.06
C ALA A 172 3.71 7.45 30.48
N PHE A 173 4.74 7.26 29.65
CA PHE A 173 6.08 7.81 29.91
C PHE A 173 6.07 9.34 29.99
N ASP A 174 5.34 10.02 29.11
CA ASP A 174 5.23 11.48 29.16
C ASP A 174 4.49 11.95 30.42
N VAL A 175 3.39 11.29 30.81
CA VAL A 175 2.68 11.61 32.05
C VAL A 175 3.59 11.44 33.27
N VAL A 176 4.35 10.35 33.34
CA VAL A 176 5.34 10.14 34.41
C VAL A 176 6.42 11.22 34.39
N GLY A 177 6.91 11.61 33.21
CA GLY A 177 7.88 12.71 33.06
C GLY A 177 7.36 14.03 33.60
N VAL A 178 6.11 14.38 33.28
CA VAL A 178 5.44 15.58 33.81
C VAL A 178 5.35 15.54 35.35
N ILE A 179 4.94 14.41 35.92
CA ILE A 179 4.72 14.27 37.37
C ILE A 179 6.03 14.25 38.15
N CYS A 180 7.03 13.51 37.67
CA CYS A 180 8.27 13.26 38.40
C CYS A 180 9.35 14.31 38.15
N CYS A 181 9.38 14.94 36.97
CA CYS A 181 10.48 15.80 36.55
C CYS A 181 10.03 17.22 36.15
N GLY A 182 8.75 17.44 35.86
CA GLY A 182 8.22 18.74 35.46
C GLY A 182 8.91 19.30 34.19
N PRO A 183 9.22 20.60 34.13
CA PRO A 183 9.86 21.22 32.96
C PRO A 183 11.37 20.93 32.85
N TYR A 184 12.00 20.35 33.88
CA TYR A 184 13.45 20.15 33.96
C TYR A 184 13.91 18.78 33.42
N SER A 185 13.00 17.98 32.85
CA SER A 185 13.30 16.63 32.35
C SER A 185 14.24 16.62 31.12
N GLY A 186 14.47 17.77 30.48
CA GLY A 186 15.10 17.88 29.17
C GLY A 186 14.22 17.38 28.02
N VAL A 187 12.98 16.97 28.31
CA VAL A 187 12.00 16.48 27.35
C VAL A 187 10.72 17.28 27.51
N ALA A 188 10.19 17.86 26.44
CA ALA A 188 8.96 18.64 26.50
C ALA A 188 7.71 17.74 26.63
N ASN A 189 7.56 16.97 27.71
CA ASN A 189 6.53 15.94 27.88
C ASN A 189 5.09 16.49 27.70
N LEU A 190 4.80 17.72 28.16
CA LEU A 190 3.51 18.36 27.90
C LEU A 190 3.29 18.69 26.42
N ALA A 191 4.34 19.02 25.67
CA ALA A 191 4.24 19.23 24.24
C ALA A 191 3.91 17.94 23.51
N HIS A 192 4.46 16.80 23.96
CA HIS A 192 4.09 15.49 23.44
C HIS A 192 2.62 15.15 23.71
N LEU A 193 2.15 15.34 24.95
CA LEU A 193 0.76 15.07 25.31
C LEU A 193 -0.22 15.94 24.53
N GLY A 194 0.08 17.23 24.37
CA GLY A 194 -0.72 18.16 23.56
C GLY A 194 -0.67 17.79 22.08
N GLY A 195 0.48 17.32 21.59
CA GLY A 195 0.65 16.77 20.26
C GLY A 195 -0.26 15.56 20.00
N VAL A 196 -0.20 14.53 20.85
CA VAL A 196 -1.07 13.34 20.78
C VAL A 196 -2.54 13.76 20.74
N GLY A 197 -2.94 14.66 21.63
CA GLY A 197 -4.30 15.20 21.69
C GLY A 197 -4.70 15.92 20.40
N GLY A 198 -3.84 16.80 19.87
CA GLY A 198 -4.06 17.52 18.62
C GLY A 198 -4.18 16.58 17.42
N GLY A 199 -3.34 15.54 17.35
CA GLY A 199 -3.40 14.54 16.30
C GLY A 199 -4.68 13.70 16.32
N LEU A 200 -5.10 13.25 17.51
CA LEU A 200 -6.39 12.56 17.69
C LEU A 200 -7.56 13.46 17.28
N LEU A 201 -7.56 14.71 17.74
CA LEU A 201 -8.58 15.69 17.42
C LEU A 201 -8.66 15.95 15.91
N PHE A 202 -7.52 16.14 15.24
CA PHE A 202 -7.46 16.30 13.80
C PHE A 202 -8.08 15.10 13.07
N ALA A 203 -7.70 13.87 13.46
CA ALA A 203 -8.20 12.66 12.83
C ALA A 203 -9.73 12.50 12.98
N LEU A 204 -10.28 12.89 14.15
CA LEU A 204 -11.72 12.92 14.41
C LEU A 204 -12.44 13.97 13.56
N ILE A 205 -11.94 15.21 13.53
CA ILE A 205 -12.52 16.31 12.74
C ILE A 205 -12.49 15.99 11.25
N ALA A 206 -11.36 15.46 10.76
CA ALA A 206 -11.19 15.07 9.37
C ALA A 206 -11.94 13.77 9.00
N ARG A 207 -12.60 13.12 9.98
CA ARG A 207 -13.38 11.87 9.81
C ARG A 207 -12.59 10.81 9.05
N VAL A 208 -11.32 10.64 9.43
CA VAL A 208 -10.44 9.74 8.70
C VAL A 208 -10.92 8.30 8.87
N LYS A 209 -10.83 7.49 7.81
CA LYS A 209 -11.19 6.07 7.89
C LYS A 209 -10.22 5.35 8.83
N ARG A 210 -10.78 4.63 9.79
CA ARG A 210 -10.08 3.75 10.74
C ARG A 210 -10.06 2.32 10.21
N ASP A 211 -8.93 1.66 10.36
CA ASP A 211 -8.76 0.26 9.96
C ASP A 211 -9.40 -0.67 10.99
N THR A 212 -10.12 -1.68 10.48
CA THR A 212 -10.50 -2.83 11.31
C THR A 212 -9.27 -3.71 11.59
N GLU A 213 -9.40 -4.61 12.58
CA GLU A 213 -8.35 -5.57 12.92
C GLU A 213 -7.95 -6.43 11.72
N THR A 214 -8.91 -6.94 10.95
CA THR A 214 -8.65 -7.75 9.75
C THR A 214 -7.86 -6.98 8.69
N GLN A 215 -8.11 -5.67 8.50
CA GLN A 215 -7.33 -4.88 7.53
C GLN A 215 -5.90 -4.66 8.02
N SER A 216 -5.73 -4.45 9.33
CA SER A 216 -4.39 -4.31 9.94
C SER A 216 -3.59 -5.62 9.84
N GLN A 217 -4.23 -6.77 10.03
CA GLN A 217 -3.61 -8.09 9.84
C GLN A 217 -3.18 -8.31 8.38
N ALA A 218 -4.08 -8.04 7.42
CA ALA A 218 -3.77 -8.17 6.00
C ALA A 218 -2.56 -7.29 5.59
N ARG A 219 -2.53 -6.05 6.10
CA ARG A 219 -1.42 -5.11 5.88
C ARG A 219 -0.12 -5.55 6.56
N SER A 220 -0.21 -6.22 7.71
CA SER A 220 0.95 -6.77 8.41
C SER A 220 1.62 -7.87 7.59
N VAL A 221 0.84 -8.83 7.07
CA VAL A 221 1.36 -9.90 6.20
C VAL A 221 1.93 -9.34 4.90
N LEU A 222 1.28 -8.33 4.31
CA LEU A 222 1.80 -7.61 3.15
C LEU A 222 3.17 -6.97 3.43
N ALA A 223 3.36 -6.38 4.60
CA ALA A 223 4.63 -5.77 4.99
C ALA A 223 5.78 -6.80 5.02
N ASP A 224 5.50 -8.03 5.43
CA ASP A 224 6.52 -9.05 5.60
C ASP A 224 6.82 -9.83 4.31
N SER A 225 5.80 -10.17 3.53
CA SER A 225 5.94 -11.07 2.38
C SER A 225 5.97 -10.38 1.01
N HIS A 226 5.37 -9.19 0.89
CA HIS A 226 5.01 -8.58 -0.39
C HIS A 226 4.21 -9.53 -1.34
N ASP A 227 3.70 -10.66 -0.84
CA ASP A 227 3.01 -11.69 -1.60
C ASP A 227 1.57 -11.82 -1.14
N LEU A 228 0.65 -11.33 -1.97
CA LEU A 228 -0.79 -11.43 -1.76
C LEU A 228 -1.30 -12.88 -1.80
N GLY A 229 -0.51 -13.84 -2.31
CA GLY A 229 -0.86 -15.26 -2.39
C GLY A 229 -1.04 -15.93 -1.04
N ILE A 230 -0.38 -15.40 0.00
CA ILE A 230 -0.40 -15.93 1.37
C ILE A 230 -1.69 -15.55 2.11
N LEU A 231 -2.32 -14.44 1.71
CA LEU A 231 -3.52 -13.92 2.36
C LEU A 231 -4.73 -14.82 2.15
N ASN A 232 -5.59 -14.89 3.17
CA ASN A 232 -6.86 -15.59 3.08
C ASN A 232 -7.94 -14.72 2.41
N LYS A 233 -9.09 -15.33 2.06
CA LYS A 233 -10.17 -14.63 1.35
C LYS A 233 -10.76 -13.42 2.10
N TYR A 234 -10.76 -13.43 3.43
CA TYR A 234 -11.29 -12.32 4.24
C TYR A 234 -10.31 -11.15 4.29
N GLU A 235 -9.01 -11.44 4.38
CA GLU A 235 -7.94 -10.44 4.30
C GLU A 235 -7.90 -9.78 2.91
N LEU A 236 -7.97 -10.58 1.85
CA LEU A 236 -8.02 -10.10 0.46
C LEU A 236 -9.27 -9.29 0.17
N ARG A 237 -10.43 -9.71 0.68
CA ARG A 237 -11.67 -8.91 0.62
C ARG A 237 -11.47 -7.56 1.31
N SER A 238 -10.92 -7.56 2.52
CA SER A 238 -10.67 -6.32 3.26
C SER A 238 -9.72 -5.38 2.52
N LEU A 239 -8.71 -5.91 1.84
CA LEU A 239 -7.84 -5.11 0.97
C LEU A 239 -8.61 -4.57 -0.24
N ALA A 240 -9.43 -5.39 -0.90
CA ALA A 240 -10.27 -4.97 -2.02
C ALA A 240 -11.27 -3.87 -1.63
N ASP A 241 -11.78 -3.87 -0.39
CA ASP A 241 -12.64 -2.80 0.14
C ASP A 241 -11.87 -1.46 0.31
N THR A 242 -10.54 -1.50 0.42
CA THR A 242 -9.69 -0.30 0.53
C THR A 242 -9.08 0.12 -0.80
N ALA A 243 -8.80 -0.83 -1.69
CA ALA A 243 -8.22 -0.63 -3.01
C ALA A 243 -9.04 -1.38 -4.08
N PRO A 244 -10.28 -0.92 -4.36
CA PRO A 244 -11.22 -1.64 -5.23
C PRO A 244 -10.80 -1.68 -6.70
N ASP A 245 -9.83 -0.86 -7.08
CA ASP A 245 -9.30 -0.70 -8.45
C ASP A 245 -7.88 -1.26 -8.61
N ASP A 246 -7.41 -2.03 -7.63
CA ASP A 246 -6.13 -2.75 -7.69
C ASP A 246 -6.33 -4.11 -8.38
N PRO A 247 -5.76 -4.31 -9.59
CA PRO A 247 -5.93 -5.55 -10.34
C PRO A 247 -5.26 -6.75 -9.67
N LEU A 248 -4.16 -6.55 -8.93
CA LEU A 248 -3.45 -7.64 -8.28
C LEU A 248 -4.25 -8.15 -7.09
N VAL A 249 -4.77 -7.25 -6.25
CA VAL A 249 -5.65 -7.63 -5.11
C VAL A 249 -6.90 -8.35 -5.61
N ALA A 250 -7.55 -7.82 -6.65
CA ALA A 250 -8.75 -8.44 -7.22
C ALA A 250 -8.47 -9.84 -7.79
N LEU A 251 -7.34 -10.06 -8.47
CA LEU A 251 -6.95 -11.38 -8.97
C LEU A 251 -6.68 -12.37 -7.81
N HIS A 252 -5.92 -11.95 -6.79
CA HIS A 252 -5.62 -12.81 -5.66
C HIS A 252 -6.86 -13.14 -4.84
N TRP A 253 -7.78 -12.19 -4.66
CA TRP A 253 -9.06 -12.44 -4.00
C TRP A 253 -9.90 -13.47 -4.76
N PHE A 254 -10.01 -13.31 -6.09
CA PHE A 254 -10.69 -14.29 -6.94
C PHE A 254 -10.10 -15.69 -6.76
N ARG A 255 -8.78 -15.82 -6.85
CA ARG A 255 -8.08 -17.10 -6.65
C ARG A 255 -8.25 -17.67 -5.23
N ALA A 256 -8.39 -16.82 -4.22
CA ALA A 256 -8.63 -17.27 -2.85
C ALA A 256 -10.04 -17.81 -2.65
N GLU A 257 -11.06 -17.21 -3.28
CA GLU A 257 -12.42 -17.76 -3.26
C GLU A 257 -12.53 -19.06 -4.06
N GLU A 258 -11.86 -19.14 -5.21
CA GLU A 258 -11.75 -20.38 -5.99
C GLU A 258 -11.17 -21.52 -5.14
N ARG A 259 -10.04 -21.27 -4.45
CA ARG A 259 -9.41 -22.26 -3.54
C ARG A 259 -10.33 -22.65 -2.37
N ALA A 260 -11.20 -21.74 -1.91
CA ALA A 260 -12.11 -22.03 -0.82
C ALA A 260 -13.24 -22.99 -1.25
N GLY A 261 -13.56 -23.09 -2.54
CA GLY A 261 -14.48 -24.09 -3.08
C GLY A 261 -15.97 -23.87 -2.77
N PHE A 262 -16.35 -22.73 -2.19
CA PHE A 262 -17.74 -22.39 -1.84
C PHE A 262 -18.47 -21.55 -2.91
N GLY A 263 -17.87 -21.42 -4.11
CA GLY A 263 -18.30 -20.47 -5.13
C GLY A 263 -17.81 -19.04 -4.87
N PHE A 264 -18.08 -18.16 -5.83
CA PHE A 264 -17.64 -16.76 -5.78
C PHE A 264 -18.70 -15.85 -5.18
N SER A 265 -18.27 -14.94 -4.31
CA SER A 265 -19.13 -13.87 -3.81
C SER A 265 -19.40 -12.84 -4.91
N ALA A 266 -20.58 -12.22 -4.89
CA ALA A 266 -20.95 -11.20 -5.87
C ALA A 266 -19.93 -10.04 -5.91
N GLN A 267 -19.44 -9.63 -4.73
CA GLN A 267 -18.44 -8.55 -4.59
C GLN A 267 -17.10 -8.92 -5.23
N CYS A 268 -16.66 -10.18 -5.07
CA CYS A 268 -15.44 -10.69 -5.68
C CYS A 268 -15.56 -10.69 -7.20
N LEU A 269 -16.67 -11.17 -7.75
CA LEU A 269 -16.92 -11.18 -9.19
C LEU A 269 -16.98 -9.77 -9.78
N ASP A 270 -17.65 -8.84 -9.11
CA ASP A 270 -17.72 -7.45 -9.53
C ASP A 270 -16.33 -6.79 -9.51
N GLY A 271 -15.55 -7.05 -8.46
CA GLY A 271 -14.16 -6.59 -8.35
C GLY A 271 -13.26 -7.16 -9.44
N PHE A 272 -13.38 -8.46 -9.74
CA PHE A 272 -12.66 -9.14 -10.81
C PHE A 272 -13.01 -8.55 -12.18
N ARG A 273 -14.30 -8.41 -12.50
CA ARG A 273 -14.78 -7.81 -13.76
C ARG A 273 -14.31 -6.37 -13.94
N ARG A 274 -14.45 -5.55 -12.89
CA ARG A 274 -14.04 -4.14 -12.91
C ARG A 274 -12.57 -3.98 -13.27
N ASN A 275 -11.73 -4.89 -12.78
CA ASN A 275 -10.28 -4.82 -12.95
C ASN A 275 -9.74 -5.66 -14.11
N LEU A 276 -10.57 -6.47 -14.77
CA LEU A 276 -10.14 -7.45 -15.79
C LEU A 276 -9.23 -6.82 -16.85
N ARG A 277 -9.62 -5.68 -17.43
CA ARG A 277 -8.82 -5.01 -18.46
C ARG A 277 -7.44 -4.59 -17.93
N LYS A 278 -7.37 -4.02 -16.73
CA LYS A 278 -6.10 -3.66 -16.09
C LYS A 278 -5.26 -4.91 -15.82
N MET A 279 -5.86 -6.00 -15.34
CA MET A 279 -5.17 -7.28 -15.13
C MET A 279 -4.52 -7.77 -16.42
N ILE A 280 -5.24 -7.72 -17.54
CA ILE A 280 -4.74 -8.12 -18.86
C ILE A 280 -3.54 -7.29 -19.29
N GLU A 281 -3.52 -6.00 -18.94
CA GLU A 281 -2.47 -5.06 -19.33
C GLU A 281 -1.23 -5.15 -18.44
N THR A 282 -1.38 -5.42 -17.14
CA THR A 282 -0.29 -5.25 -16.15
C THR A 282 0.19 -6.53 -15.46
N LEU A 283 -0.59 -7.62 -15.47
CA LEU A 283 -0.27 -8.85 -14.72
C LEU A 283 0.23 -9.99 -15.62
N PRO A 284 0.88 -11.03 -15.05
CA PRO A 284 1.28 -12.22 -15.80
C PRO A 284 0.07 -12.87 -16.49
N VAL A 285 0.17 -13.01 -17.82
CA VAL A 285 -0.95 -13.42 -18.68
C VAL A 285 -1.47 -14.82 -18.32
N GLU A 286 -0.60 -15.72 -17.86
CA GLU A 286 -0.95 -17.07 -17.42
C GLU A 286 -1.90 -17.05 -16.22
N SER A 287 -1.62 -16.20 -15.24
CA SER A 287 -2.43 -16.10 -14.02
C SER A 287 -3.83 -15.55 -14.32
N VAL A 288 -3.91 -14.55 -15.20
CA VAL A 288 -5.19 -13.97 -15.63
C VAL A 288 -5.96 -14.96 -16.51
N GLY A 289 -5.28 -15.67 -17.42
CA GLY A 289 -5.89 -16.71 -18.25
C GLY A 289 -6.47 -17.87 -17.45
N GLN A 290 -5.76 -18.35 -16.42
CA GLN A 290 -6.28 -19.38 -15.52
C GLN A 290 -7.53 -18.90 -14.79
N ALA A 291 -7.51 -17.66 -14.28
CA ALA A 291 -8.67 -17.07 -13.63
C ALA A 291 -9.88 -16.96 -14.57
N LEU A 292 -9.68 -16.59 -15.84
CA LEU A 292 -10.78 -16.56 -16.83
C LEU A 292 -11.36 -17.94 -17.14
N VAL A 293 -10.52 -18.98 -17.22
CA VAL A 293 -11.00 -20.36 -17.39
C VAL A 293 -11.87 -20.77 -16.21
N SER A 294 -11.43 -20.50 -14.97
CA SER A 294 -12.20 -20.82 -13.77
C SER A 294 -13.49 -19.99 -13.67
N TYR A 295 -13.46 -18.75 -14.14
CA TYR A 295 -14.62 -17.87 -14.20
C TYR A 295 -15.70 -18.43 -15.15
N GLU A 296 -15.34 -18.91 -16.34
CA GLU A 296 -16.27 -19.63 -17.24
C GLU A 296 -16.72 -20.97 -16.67
N ALA A 297 -15.82 -21.73 -16.04
CA ALA A 297 -16.16 -23.01 -15.42
C ALA A 297 -17.20 -22.86 -14.29
N ALA A 298 -17.24 -21.70 -13.63
CA ALA A 298 -18.26 -21.34 -12.66
C ALA A 298 -19.58 -20.83 -13.26
N GLY A 299 -19.71 -20.86 -14.59
CA GLY A 299 -20.93 -20.48 -15.30
C GLY A 299 -21.04 -19.00 -15.66
N TYR A 300 -19.96 -18.22 -15.50
CA TYR A 300 -19.96 -16.81 -15.87
C TYR A 300 -19.30 -16.57 -17.22
N GLN A 301 -19.96 -15.81 -18.09
CA GLN A 301 -19.44 -15.50 -19.42
C GLN A 301 -18.37 -14.40 -19.35
N MET A 302 -17.15 -14.71 -19.77
CA MET A 302 -16.07 -13.73 -19.92
C MET A 302 -16.41 -12.77 -21.06
N PRO A 303 -15.96 -11.52 -21.13
CA PRO A 303 -16.20 -10.70 -22.32
C PRO A 303 -15.42 -11.24 -23.54
N ILE A 304 -16.06 -11.34 -24.72
CA ILE A 304 -15.48 -11.95 -25.94
C ILE A 304 -14.14 -11.30 -26.30
N ARG A 305 -14.11 -9.95 -26.31
CA ARG A 305 -12.92 -9.17 -26.66
C ARG A 305 -11.76 -9.44 -25.70
N ASP A 306 -12.03 -9.45 -24.40
CA ASP A 306 -11.03 -9.69 -23.37
C ASP A 306 -10.50 -11.13 -23.45
N GLY A 307 -11.40 -12.11 -23.65
CA GLY A 307 -11.03 -13.51 -23.84
C GLY A 307 -10.12 -13.72 -25.05
N LEU A 308 -10.46 -13.13 -26.21
CA LEU A 308 -9.63 -13.18 -27.41
C LEU A 308 -8.27 -12.53 -27.18
N GLN A 309 -8.23 -11.38 -26.49
CA GLN A 309 -7.00 -10.65 -26.20
C GLN A 309 -6.07 -11.46 -25.30
N ILE A 310 -6.59 -12.12 -24.24
CA ILE A 310 -5.77 -12.99 -23.39
C ILE A 310 -5.30 -14.22 -24.17
N ALA A 311 -6.19 -14.89 -24.88
CA ALA A 311 -5.83 -16.09 -25.66
C ALA A 311 -4.70 -15.78 -26.66
N LEU A 312 -4.77 -14.62 -27.33
CA LEU A 312 -3.74 -14.16 -28.25
C LEU A 312 -2.40 -13.90 -27.56
N LYS A 313 -2.42 -13.26 -26.38
CA LYS A 313 -1.20 -13.02 -25.59
C LYS A 313 -0.58 -14.34 -25.10
N LEU A 314 -1.39 -15.33 -24.74
CA LEU A 314 -0.93 -16.64 -24.28
C LEU A 314 -0.24 -17.47 -25.38
N GLU A 315 -0.50 -17.21 -26.66
CA GLU A 315 0.19 -17.93 -27.75
C GLU A 315 1.71 -17.72 -27.74
N GLY A 316 2.16 -16.55 -27.27
CA GLY A 316 3.56 -16.19 -27.10
C GLY A 316 4.16 -16.62 -25.76
N SER A 317 3.37 -17.21 -24.88
CA SER A 317 3.73 -17.52 -23.50
C SER A 317 4.09 -19.00 -23.30
N ALA A 318 4.48 -19.38 -22.09
CA ALA A 318 4.80 -20.77 -21.74
C ALA A 318 3.55 -21.67 -21.61
N ALA A 319 2.34 -21.16 -21.85
CA ALA A 319 1.07 -21.87 -21.65
C ALA A 319 0.20 -21.94 -22.93
N PRO A 320 0.68 -22.52 -24.04
CA PRO A 320 -0.11 -22.62 -25.29
C PRO A 320 -1.39 -23.48 -25.12
N ASN A 321 -1.39 -24.44 -24.20
CA ASN A 321 -2.60 -25.20 -23.85
C ASN A 321 -3.69 -24.31 -23.27
N LEU A 322 -3.32 -23.31 -22.47
CA LEU A 322 -4.28 -22.37 -21.88
C LEU A 322 -4.87 -21.44 -22.96
N ALA A 323 -4.05 -21.00 -23.93
CA ALA A 323 -4.54 -20.28 -25.11
C ALA A 323 -5.59 -21.11 -25.86
N ALA A 324 -5.28 -22.38 -26.13
CA ALA A 324 -6.19 -23.32 -26.78
C ALA A 324 -7.51 -23.47 -26.00
N THR A 325 -7.46 -23.65 -24.67
CA THR A 325 -8.66 -23.75 -23.83
C THR A 325 -9.53 -22.50 -23.90
N LEU A 326 -8.94 -21.30 -23.85
CA LEU A 326 -9.71 -20.05 -23.95
C LEU A 326 -10.40 -19.91 -25.32
N TYR A 327 -9.72 -20.24 -26.41
CA TYR A 327 -10.36 -20.28 -27.73
C TYR A 327 -11.50 -21.29 -27.79
N ASP A 328 -11.31 -22.50 -27.25
CA ASP A 328 -12.35 -23.53 -27.21
C ASP A 328 -13.57 -23.09 -26.38
N LEU A 329 -13.36 -22.32 -25.30
CA LEU A 329 -14.45 -21.72 -24.51
C LEU A 329 -15.19 -20.64 -25.29
N LEU A 330 -14.48 -19.76 -25.99
CA LEU A 330 -15.08 -18.72 -26.82
C LEU A 330 -15.93 -19.33 -27.94
N LEU A 331 -15.43 -20.37 -28.63
CA LEU A 331 -16.11 -21.04 -29.73
C LEU A 331 -17.41 -21.76 -29.32
N LYS A 332 -17.61 -22.03 -28.02
CA LYS A 332 -18.86 -22.60 -27.49
C LYS A 332 -19.96 -21.57 -27.27
N ARG A 333 -19.65 -20.28 -27.43
CA ARG A 333 -20.61 -19.20 -27.17
C ARG A 333 -21.62 -19.03 -28.30
N GLN A 334 -22.88 -18.84 -27.91
CA GLN A 334 -23.97 -18.61 -28.86
C GLN A 334 -24.01 -17.17 -29.39
N ASP A 335 -23.47 -16.22 -28.63
CA ASP A 335 -23.43 -14.79 -28.97
C ASP A 335 -22.12 -14.36 -29.65
N LEU A 336 -21.30 -15.32 -30.09
CA LEU A 336 -20.07 -15.06 -30.83
C LEU A 336 -20.38 -14.60 -32.26
N ASP A 337 -19.97 -13.39 -32.60
CA ASP A 337 -20.11 -12.87 -33.95
C ASP A 337 -19.20 -13.61 -34.95
N LYS A 338 -19.53 -13.51 -36.25
CA LYS A 338 -18.81 -14.23 -37.31
C LYS A 338 -17.32 -13.88 -37.39
N GLU A 339 -16.96 -12.61 -37.15
CA GLU A 339 -15.58 -12.14 -37.24
C GLU A 339 -14.75 -12.67 -36.08
N SER A 340 -15.28 -12.58 -34.86
CA SER A 340 -14.67 -13.15 -33.66
C SER A 340 -14.56 -14.68 -33.74
N ALA A 341 -15.58 -15.36 -34.32
CA ALA A 341 -15.55 -16.80 -34.54
C ALA A 341 -14.46 -17.21 -35.54
N ALA A 342 -14.39 -16.56 -36.70
CA ALA A 342 -13.35 -16.81 -37.69
C ALA A 342 -11.94 -16.55 -37.12
N THR A 343 -11.80 -15.49 -36.33
CA THR A 343 -10.54 -15.17 -35.62
C THR A 343 -10.17 -16.26 -34.62
N ALA A 344 -11.08 -16.63 -33.71
CA ALA A 344 -10.84 -17.67 -32.71
C ALA A 344 -10.46 -19.01 -33.36
N LEU A 345 -11.21 -19.46 -34.39
CA LEU A 345 -10.93 -20.68 -35.14
C LEU A 345 -9.54 -20.66 -35.76
N LEU A 346 -9.20 -19.57 -36.47
CA LEU A 346 -7.91 -19.46 -37.13
C LEU A 346 -6.75 -19.50 -36.11
N ARG A 347 -6.85 -18.71 -35.04
CA ARG A 347 -5.81 -18.65 -34.00
C ARG A 347 -5.69 -19.97 -33.24
N ARG A 348 -6.81 -20.61 -32.90
CA ARG A 348 -6.83 -21.96 -32.30
C ARG A 348 -6.14 -23.00 -33.17
N GLY A 349 -6.38 -22.95 -34.49
CA GLY A 349 -5.70 -23.79 -35.46
C GLY A 349 -4.19 -23.54 -35.49
N ILE A 350 -3.76 -22.26 -35.50
CA ILE A 350 -2.34 -21.88 -35.46
C ILE A 350 -1.65 -22.39 -34.19
N VAL A 351 -2.28 -22.27 -33.03
CA VAL A 351 -1.75 -22.81 -31.76
C VAL A 351 -1.62 -24.33 -31.85
N SER A 352 -2.65 -25.04 -32.35
CA SER A 352 -2.58 -26.49 -32.57
C SER A 352 -1.41 -26.89 -33.47
N GLU A 353 -1.26 -26.21 -34.61
CA GLU A 353 -0.23 -26.52 -35.61
C GLU A 353 1.18 -26.27 -35.07
N THR A 354 1.41 -25.06 -34.55
CA THR A 354 2.75 -24.52 -34.34
C THR A 354 3.28 -24.71 -32.93
N LYS A 355 2.39 -24.83 -31.93
CA LYS A 355 2.78 -24.94 -30.52
C LYS A 355 2.50 -26.32 -29.94
N LEU A 356 1.43 -26.98 -30.37
CA LEU A 356 0.98 -28.26 -29.79
C LEU A 356 1.26 -29.48 -30.66
N GLY A 357 1.58 -29.30 -31.95
CA GLY A 357 1.79 -30.42 -32.88
C GLY A 357 0.54 -31.23 -33.19
N LEU A 358 -0.65 -30.65 -33.00
CA LEU A 358 -1.95 -31.29 -33.17
C LEU A 358 -2.51 -30.98 -34.58
N TYR A 359 -1.91 -31.57 -35.61
CA TYR A 359 -2.16 -31.19 -37.00
C TYR A 359 -3.60 -31.47 -37.47
N GLU A 360 -4.19 -32.61 -37.11
CA GLU A 360 -5.58 -32.94 -37.45
C GLU A 360 -6.56 -31.91 -36.86
N ILE A 361 -6.33 -31.52 -35.60
CA ILE A 361 -7.11 -30.48 -34.94
C ILE A 361 -6.92 -29.14 -35.65
N ALA A 362 -5.69 -28.81 -36.06
CA ALA A 362 -5.42 -27.57 -36.79
C ALA A 362 -6.19 -27.50 -38.11
N VAL A 363 -6.16 -28.57 -38.91
CA VAL A 363 -6.88 -28.66 -40.19
C VAL A 363 -8.38 -28.52 -39.98
N ALA A 364 -8.96 -29.22 -39.00
CA ALA A 364 -10.38 -29.12 -38.69
C ALA A 364 -10.82 -27.68 -38.39
N HIS A 365 -10.02 -26.93 -37.63
CA HIS A 365 -10.30 -25.52 -37.35
C HIS A 365 -10.15 -24.65 -38.60
N TYR A 366 -9.12 -24.86 -39.43
CA TYR A 366 -8.96 -24.11 -40.68
C TYR A 366 -10.10 -24.35 -41.67
N GLU A 367 -10.61 -25.57 -41.77
CA GLU A 367 -11.80 -25.87 -42.57
C GLU A 367 -13.04 -25.15 -42.03
N GLN A 368 -13.19 -25.08 -40.71
CA GLN A 368 -14.28 -24.32 -40.09
C GLN A 368 -14.18 -22.82 -40.37
N VAL A 369 -12.98 -22.21 -40.40
CA VAL A 369 -12.81 -20.79 -40.80
C VAL A 369 -13.41 -20.56 -42.19
N VAL A 370 -13.09 -21.42 -43.15
CA VAL A 370 -13.59 -21.33 -44.53
C VAL A 370 -15.11 -21.50 -44.61
N ARG A 371 -15.71 -22.29 -43.70
CA ARG A 371 -17.17 -22.45 -43.61
C ARG A 371 -17.87 -21.24 -42.98
N VAL A 372 -17.24 -20.60 -41.99
CA VAL A 372 -17.82 -19.42 -41.29
C VAL A 372 -17.83 -18.19 -42.18
N ASP A 373 -16.74 -17.91 -42.89
CA ASP A 373 -16.64 -16.79 -43.83
C ASP A 373 -15.65 -17.09 -44.96
N SER A 374 -16.16 -17.71 -46.03
CA SER A 374 -15.35 -18.22 -47.15
C SER A 374 -14.58 -17.16 -47.93
N MET A 375 -15.06 -15.90 -47.91
CA MET A 375 -14.51 -14.77 -48.65
C MET A 375 -13.61 -13.88 -47.79
N SER A 376 -13.53 -14.13 -46.48
CA SER A 376 -12.64 -13.36 -45.60
C SER A 376 -11.15 -13.56 -45.91
N PRO A 377 -10.30 -12.56 -45.61
CA PRO A 377 -8.85 -12.73 -45.60
C PRO A 377 -8.39 -13.88 -44.68
N LEU A 378 -9.11 -14.13 -43.58
CA LEU A 378 -8.83 -15.22 -42.65
C LEU A 378 -9.04 -16.60 -43.29
N ALA A 379 -10.06 -16.76 -44.14
CA ALA A 379 -10.30 -17.99 -44.88
C ALA A 379 -9.24 -18.23 -45.97
N GLU A 380 -8.72 -17.19 -46.60
CA GLU A 380 -7.56 -17.32 -47.51
C GLU A 380 -6.33 -17.81 -46.75
N GLN A 381 -6.04 -17.23 -45.58
CA GLN A 381 -4.95 -17.67 -44.73
C GLN A 381 -5.12 -19.13 -44.28
N ALA A 382 -6.34 -19.53 -43.92
CA ALA A 382 -6.68 -20.91 -43.56
C ALA A 382 -6.43 -21.88 -44.73
N ARG A 383 -6.87 -21.54 -45.95
CA ARG A 383 -6.62 -22.34 -47.16
C ARG A 383 -5.13 -22.53 -47.44
N HIS A 384 -4.33 -21.48 -47.29
CA HIS A 384 -2.88 -21.56 -47.47
C HIS A 384 -2.24 -22.52 -46.47
N ARG A 385 -2.64 -22.45 -45.18
CA ARG A 385 -2.14 -23.36 -44.14
C ARG A 385 -2.54 -24.82 -44.39
N ILE A 386 -3.79 -25.08 -44.77
CA ILE A 386 -4.23 -26.44 -45.15
C ILE A 386 -3.38 -26.99 -46.30
N ALA A 387 -3.17 -26.20 -47.35
CA ALA A 387 -2.34 -26.60 -48.49
C ALA A 387 -0.88 -26.90 -48.08
N SER A 388 -0.33 -26.10 -47.17
CA SER A 388 1.00 -26.32 -46.60
C SER A 388 1.09 -27.64 -45.82
N LEU A 389 0.11 -27.94 -44.96
CA LEU A 389 0.07 -29.17 -44.17
C LEU A 389 -0.10 -30.43 -45.04
N LYS A 390 -0.89 -30.34 -46.12
CA LYS A 390 -1.04 -31.43 -47.11
C LYS A 390 0.28 -31.76 -47.81
N ARG A 391 1.08 -30.75 -48.17
CA ARG A 391 2.39 -30.95 -48.83
C ARG A 391 3.38 -31.72 -47.96
N ILE A 392 3.28 -31.62 -46.64
CA ILE A 392 4.17 -32.29 -45.69
C ILE A 392 3.57 -33.57 -45.08
N GLY A 393 2.43 -34.05 -45.63
CA GLY A 393 1.79 -35.30 -45.19
C GLY A 393 1.19 -35.25 -43.79
N ARG A 394 0.74 -34.06 -43.34
CA ARG A 394 0.20 -33.83 -41.98
C ARG A 394 -1.25 -33.37 -41.98
N ALA A 395 -1.98 -33.52 -43.08
CA ALA A 395 -3.37 -33.10 -43.24
C ALA A 395 -4.21 -34.15 -43.94
#